data_AF-A0A5P9PRV1-F1
#
_entry.id   AF-A0A5P9PRV1-F1
#
_cell.length_a   1.000
_cell.length_b   1.000
_cell.length_c   1.000
_cell.angle_alpha   90.00
_cell.angle_beta   90.00
_cell.angle_gamma   90.00
#
_symmetry.space_group_name_H-M   'P 1'
#
loop_
_entity.id
_entity.type
_entity.pdbx_description
1 polymer ?
#
loop_
_entity_poly.entity_id
_entity_poly.type
_entity_poly.pdbx_seq_one_letter_code
_entity_poly.pdbx_strand_id
1 'polypeptide(L)'
;MVLVVVALGALLAMVNRDDDAQPSAASAEVTWAAEVTGVRPGADAASVVIGVSVPDCAGEPRVEMLTEENDTVYANVVVSGRGDCAGRKAAEVVLRTPGPLGARPLMLNSMDVWGPSGGGYARCDEQLGCLPPEDHCAEAWIDKTVYGMDVPVKRLHGVRDVRGCDGDWLVLDIDRSAGDCPPAEGASPCTAGGQASRVFFEWRDGWSSFAGSRQAGCADAHAVRPEFPAALCASLGAP
;
A
#
# COMPACT_ATOMS: atom_id res chain seq x y z
N MET A 1 -5.18 -62.41 37.91
CA MET A 1 -4.46 -63.70 37.94
C MET A 1 -4.72 -64.38 36.61
N VAL A 2 -3.64 -64.81 35.92
CA VAL A 2 -3.62 -65.58 34.66
C VAL A 2 -4.15 -64.89 33.38
N LEU A 3 -3.40 -65.15 32.30
CA LEU A 3 -3.54 -64.70 30.91
C LEU A 3 -3.30 -65.92 30.01
N VAL A 4 -4.23 -66.22 29.09
CA VAL A 4 -4.12 -67.15 27.94
C VAL A 4 -5.21 -66.70 26.93
N VAL A 5 -5.02 -66.32 25.66
CA VAL A 5 -4.10 -66.67 24.54
C VAL A 5 -4.63 -67.76 23.58
N VAL A 6 -5.41 -67.31 22.58
CA VAL A 6 -5.29 -67.55 21.11
C VAL A 6 -5.52 -68.96 20.49
N ALA A 7 -6.06 -68.94 19.24
CA ALA A 7 -6.06 -69.97 18.18
C ALA A 7 -7.10 -71.12 18.27
N LEU A 8 -7.65 -71.70 17.16
CA LEU A 8 -7.55 -71.43 15.71
C LEU A 8 -8.83 -71.96 14.99
N GLY A 9 -9.15 -71.47 13.79
CA GLY A 9 -10.19 -72.05 12.89
C GLY A 9 -10.25 -71.32 11.54
N ALA A 10 -10.26 -72.03 10.41
CA ALA A 10 -9.80 -71.51 9.12
C ALA A 10 -10.79 -71.63 7.94
N LEU A 11 -10.61 -70.77 6.92
CA LEU A 11 -10.87 -70.91 5.45
C LEU A 11 -12.16 -71.67 5.01
N LEU A 12 -13.06 -71.20 4.14
CA LEU A 12 -13.04 -70.42 2.88
C LEU A 12 -14.52 -70.06 2.52
N ALA A 13 -14.95 -69.26 1.53
CA ALA A 13 -14.37 -68.50 0.40
C ALA A 13 -15.21 -67.24 0.05
N MET A 14 -15.08 -66.72 -1.18
CA MET A 14 -15.62 -65.46 -1.73
C MET A 14 -17.11 -65.44 -2.11
N VAL A 15 -17.73 -64.26 -1.99
CA VAL A 15 -18.55 -63.64 -3.07
C VAL A 15 -18.20 -62.14 -3.13
N ASN A 16 -17.82 -61.63 -4.30
CA ASN A 16 -17.57 -60.20 -4.51
C ASN A 16 -18.88 -59.39 -4.41
N ARG A 17 -18.82 -58.20 -3.83
CA ARG A 17 -19.64 -57.08 -4.32
C ARG A 17 -19.08 -55.70 -4.02
N ASP A 18 -18.89 -54.98 -5.12
CA ASP A 18 -18.96 -53.53 -5.30
C ASP A 18 -18.01 -52.66 -4.44
N ASP A 19 -16.91 -52.24 -5.08
CA ASP A 19 -16.17 -51.02 -4.73
C ASP A 19 -17.13 -49.81 -4.76
N ASP A 20 -17.61 -49.40 -3.59
CA ASP A 20 -18.18 -48.06 -3.41
C ASP A 20 -17.05 -47.03 -3.57
N ALA A 21 -16.78 -46.68 -4.83
CA ALA A 21 -15.96 -45.56 -5.24
C ALA A 21 -16.64 -44.26 -4.77
N GLN A 22 -16.40 -43.93 -3.49
CA GLN A 22 -16.88 -42.72 -2.84
C GLN A 22 -16.55 -41.52 -3.75
N PRO A 23 -17.55 -40.77 -4.24
CA PRO A 23 -17.29 -39.71 -5.21
C PRO A 23 -16.37 -38.69 -4.56
N SER A 24 -15.16 -38.57 -5.11
CA SER A 24 -14.21 -37.54 -4.70
C SER A 24 -14.93 -36.20 -4.83
N ALA A 25 -15.17 -35.54 -3.71
CA ALA A 25 -15.92 -34.30 -3.67
C ALA A 25 -15.14 -33.27 -4.49
N ALA A 26 -15.63 -33.01 -5.71
CA ALA A 26 -15.02 -32.04 -6.61
C ALA A 26 -14.88 -30.74 -5.83
N SER A 27 -13.64 -30.25 -5.71
CA SER A 27 -13.34 -29.06 -4.90
C SER A 27 -14.28 -27.93 -5.32
N ALA A 28 -14.96 -27.35 -4.32
CA ALA A 28 -15.91 -26.27 -4.57
C ALA A 28 -15.18 -25.13 -5.29
N GLU A 29 -15.85 -24.53 -6.26
CA GLU A 29 -15.30 -23.38 -6.97
C GLU A 29 -15.27 -22.18 -6.02
N VAL A 30 -14.09 -21.61 -5.82
CA VAL A 30 -13.86 -20.46 -4.94
C VAL A 30 -13.73 -19.22 -5.82
N THR A 31 -14.22 -18.08 -5.35
CA THR A 31 -13.99 -16.76 -5.97
C THR A 31 -12.97 -15.98 -5.15
N TRP A 32 -12.01 -15.33 -5.80
CA TRP A 32 -11.03 -14.45 -5.16
C TRP A 32 -10.73 -13.23 -6.03
N ALA A 33 -10.20 -12.17 -5.42
CA ALA A 33 -9.77 -10.98 -6.13
C ALA A 33 -8.56 -11.27 -7.04
N ALA A 34 -8.62 -10.81 -8.28
CA ALA A 34 -7.51 -10.85 -9.22
C ALA A 34 -6.50 -9.73 -8.89
N GLU A 35 -5.21 -10.00 -9.07
CA GLU A 35 -4.15 -9.00 -8.90
C GLU A 35 -4.19 -8.02 -10.07
N VAL A 36 -4.48 -6.73 -9.82
CA VAL A 36 -4.52 -5.71 -10.87
C VAL A 36 -3.10 -5.26 -11.21
N THR A 37 -2.69 -5.44 -12.46
CA THR A 37 -1.35 -5.11 -12.95
C THR A 37 -1.31 -3.82 -13.77
N GLY A 38 -2.46 -3.31 -14.22
CA GLY A 38 -2.53 -2.07 -14.99
C GLY A 38 -3.96 -1.69 -15.34
N VAL A 39 -4.18 -0.40 -15.59
CA VAL A 39 -5.44 0.12 -16.13
C VAL A 39 -5.13 1.00 -17.33
N ARG A 40 -5.90 0.85 -18.42
CA ARG A 40 -5.78 1.65 -19.64
C ARG A 40 -7.17 2.09 -20.14
N PRO A 41 -7.27 3.20 -20.90
CA PRO A 41 -8.52 3.62 -21.52
C PRO A 41 -9.14 2.51 -22.38
N GLY A 42 -10.47 2.44 -22.37
CA GLY A 42 -11.25 1.54 -23.19
C GLY A 42 -11.45 2.04 -24.62
N ALA A 43 -12.47 1.51 -25.28
CA ALA A 43 -12.83 1.92 -26.64
C ALA A 43 -13.66 3.22 -26.68
N ASP A 44 -14.18 3.65 -25.53
CA ASP A 44 -15.03 4.81 -25.36
C ASP A 44 -14.73 5.50 -24.01
N ALA A 45 -15.32 6.69 -23.80
CA ALA A 45 -15.09 7.48 -22.59
C ALA A 45 -15.71 6.88 -21.31
N ALA A 46 -16.49 5.80 -21.40
CA ALA A 46 -17.19 5.14 -20.29
C ALA A 46 -16.63 3.73 -20.02
N SER A 47 -15.43 3.42 -20.52
CA SER A 47 -14.80 2.12 -20.34
C SER A 47 -13.29 2.21 -20.08
N VAL A 48 -12.80 1.25 -19.33
CA VAL A 48 -11.37 0.95 -19.17
C VAL A 48 -11.13 -0.54 -19.36
N VAL A 49 -9.92 -0.87 -19.80
CA VAL A 49 -9.43 -2.25 -19.75
C VAL A 49 -8.49 -2.37 -18.56
N ILE A 50 -8.78 -3.35 -17.72
CA ILE A 50 -8.01 -3.68 -16.52
C ILE A 50 -7.19 -4.92 -16.85
N GLY A 51 -5.87 -4.77 -16.83
CA GLY A 51 -4.93 -5.88 -16.90
C GLY A 51 -4.81 -6.55 -15.53
N VAL A 52 -4.86 -7.88 -15.51
CA VAL A 52 -4.76 -8.67 -14.28
C VAL A 52 -3.80 -9.84 -14.43
N SER A 53 -3.18 -10.21 -13.30
CA SER A 53 -2.46 -11.47 -13.13
C SER A 53 -3.37 -12.46 -12.40
N VAL A 54 -3.66 -13.58 -13.05
CA VAL A 54 -4.60 -14.60 -12.56
C VAL A 54 -3.95 -15.98 -12.60
N PRO A 55 -4.32 -16.92 -11.72
CA PRO A 55 -3.83 -18.28 -11.83
C PRO A 55 -4.19 -18.92 -13.18
N ASP A 56 -3.30 -19.77 -13.72
CA ASP A 56 -3.48 -20.37 -15.05
C ASP A 56 -4.75 -21.24 -15.15
N CYS A 57 -5.08 -21.97 -14.08
CA CYS A 57 -6.26 -22.81 -13.95
C CYS A 57 -7.54 -22.07 -13.52
N ALA A 58 -7.48 -20.75 -13.31
CA ALA A 58 -8.66 -19.92 -13.07
C ALA A 58 -9.44 -19.64 -14.36
N GLY A 59 -10.76 -19.43 -14.22
CA GLY A 59 -11.64 -18.95 -15.27
C GLY A 59 -11.35 -17.50 -15.68
N GLU A 60 -12.21 -16.93 -16.51
CA GLU A 60 -12.05 -15.56 -16.99
C GLU A 60 -12.28 -14.53 -15.86
N PRO A 61 -11.49 -13.44 -15.81
CA PRO A 61 -11.71 -12.35 -14.87
C PRO A 61 -13.00 -11.60 -15.22
N ARG A 62 -13.75 -11.22 -14.18
CA ARG A 62 -15.01 -10.47 -14.30
C ARG A 62 -15.06 -9.31 -13.32
N VAL A 63 -15.83 -8.29 -13.67
CA VAL A 63 -16.12 -7.15 -12.80
C VAL A 63 -17.38 -7.45 -11.98
N GLU A 64 -17.29 -7.30 -10.67
CA GLU A 64 -18.40 -7.41 -9.71
C GLU A 64 -18.49 -6.15 -8.85
N MET A 65 -19.66 -5.93 -8.23
CA MET A 65 -19.91 -4.83 -7.28
C MET A 65 -19.50 -3.44 -7.81
N LEU A 66 -19.79 -3.16 -9.08
CA LEU A 66 -19.60 -1.83 -9.65
C LEU A 66 -20.57 -0.82 -9.01
N THR A 67 -20.04 0.19 -8.33
CA THR A 67 -20.79 1.33 -7.80
C THR A 67 -20.06 2.65 -8.11
N GLU A 68 -20.80 3.76 -8.07
CA GLU A 68 -20.23 5.10 -8.20
C GLU A 68 -20.69 5.94 -6.99
N GLU A 69 -19.74 6.48 -6.22
CA GLU A 69 -20.01 7.30 -5.03
C GLU A 69 -18.94 8.38 -4.89
N ASN A 70 -19.29 9.60 -4.49
CA ASN A 70 -18.35 10.70 -4.21
C ASN A 70 -17.30 10.92 -5.33
N ASP A 71 -17.75 10.91 -6.58
CA ASP A 71 -16.94 11.01 -7.81
C ASP A 71 -15.88 9.89 -8.00
N THR A 72 -15.97 8.81 -7.23
CA THR A 72 -15.11 7.61 -7.32
C THR A 72 -15.92 6.44 -7.88
N VAL A 73 -15.29 5.63 -8.73
CA VAL A 73 -15.85 4.36 -9.23
C VAL A 73 -15.25 3.21 -8.42
N TYR A 74 -16.09 2.42 -7.78
CA TYR A 74 -15.67 1.25 -7.00
C TYR A 74 -16.02 -0.01 -7.77
N ALA A 75 -15.11 -0.98 -7.81
CA ALA A 75 -15.40 -2.29 -8.38
C ALA A 75 -14.45 -3.36 -7.84
N ASN A 76 -14.90 -4.62 -7.86
CA ASN A 76 -14.02 -5.76 -7.65
C ASN A 76 -13.74 -6.44 -9.00
N VAL A 77 -12.49 -6.81 -9.22
CA VAL A 77 -12.09 -7.68 -10.34
C VAL A 77 -11.79 -9.04 -9.75
N VAL A 78 -12.62 -10.03 -10.06
CA VAL A 78 -12.56 -11.35 -9.45
C VAL A 78 -12.39 -12.44 -10.49
N VAL A 79 -11.79 -13.54 -10.07
CA VAL A 79 -11.73 -14.81 -10.81
C VAL A 79 -12.31 -15.91 -9.95
N SER A 80 -12.80 -16.97 -10.61
CA SER A 80 -13.22 -18.20 -9.95
C SER A 80 -12.40 -19.38 -10.46
N GLY A 81 -12.25 -20.40 -9.61
CA GLY A 81 -11.58 -21.63 -9.98
C GLY A 81 -11.46 -22.61 -8.81
N ARG A 82 -10.73 -23.70 -9.04
CA ARG A 82 -10.38 -24.68 -8.01
C ARG A 82 -8.92 -24.46 -7.61
N GLY A 83 -8.64 -24.53 -6.30
CA GLY A 83 -7.32 -24.20 -5.77
C GLY A 83 -6.31 -25.33 -5.94
N ASP A 84 -5.13 -24.97 -6.48
CA ASP A 84 -3.87 -25.73 -6.68
C ASP A 84 -3.14 -25.39 -8.00
N CYS A 85 -3.58 -24.36 -8.73
CA CYS A 85 -2.91 -23.85 -9.94
C CYS A 85 -1.39 -23.64 -9.74
N ALA A 86 -0.57 -24.19 -10.66
CA ALA A 86 0.88 -24.12 -10.59
C ALA A 86 1.49 -22.83 -11.20
N GLY A 87 0.75 -22.12 -12.05
CA GLY A 87 1.23 -20.94 -12.77
C GLY A 87 0.29 -19.73 -12.70
N ARG A 88 0.73 -18.62 -13.28
CA ARG A 88 -0.04 -17.40 -13.48
C ARG A 88 -0.02 -17.00 -14.96
N LYS A 89 -1.12 -16.43 -15.44
CA LYS A 89 -1.30 -15.88 -16.78
C LYS A 89 -1.75 -14.42 -16.69
N ALA A 90 -1.37 -13.62 -17.66
CA ALA A 90 -1.99 -12.31 -17.86
C ALA A 90 -3.38 -12.50 -18.48
N ALA A 91 -4.35 -11.70 -18.04
CA ALA A 91 -5.66 -11.57 -18.65
C ALA A 91 -6.12 -10.11 -18.62
N GLU A 92 -7.15 -9.78 -19.40
CA GLU A 92 -7.77 -8.46 -19.40
C GLU A 92 -9.26 -8.59 -19.12
N VAL A 93 -9.85 -7.60 -18.44
CA VAL A 93 -11.30 -7.44 -18.31
C VAL A 93 -11.70 -6.00 -18.64
N VAL A 94 -12.87 -5.81 -19.25
CA VAL A 94 -13.40 -4.48 -19.54
C VAL A 94 -14.39 -4.07 -18.46
N LEU A 95 -14.08 -3.00 -17.73
CA LEU A 95 -15.04 -2.31 -16.86
C LEU A 95 -15.77 -1.27 -17.72
N ARG A 96 -17.10 -1.19 -17.58
CA ARG A 96 -17.95 -0.18 -18.22
C ARG A 96 -18.82 0.50 -17.18
N THR A 97 -18.81 1.83 -17.17
CA THR A 97 -19.64 2.66 -16.31
C THR A 97 -20.88 3.19 -17.06
N PRO A 98 -21.98 3.52 -16.36
CA PRO A 98 -23.14 4.18 -16.98
C PRO A 98 -22.83 5.58 -17.53
N GLY A 99 -21.89 6.30 -16.90
CA GLY A 99 -21.41 7.61 -17.32
C GLY A 99 -19.94 7.59 -17.77
N PRO A 100 -19.44 8.68 -18.38
CA PRO A 100 -18.03 8.79 -18.74
C PRO A 100 -17.14 8.75 -17.48
N LEU A 101 -15.96 8.15 -17.58
CA LEU A 101 -15.00 8.04 -16.48
C LEU A 101 -14.32 9.39 -16.20
N GLY A 102 -13.93 10.13 -17.24
CA GLY A 102 -13.38 11.49 -17.08
C GLY A 102 -12.16 11.53 -16.16
N ALA A 103 -12.20 12.40 -15.15
CA ALA A 103 -11.13 12.56 -14.17
C ALA A 103 -11.22 11.60 -12.96
N ARG A 104 -12.23 10.72 -12.93
CA ARG A 104 -12.63 9.97 -11.73
C ARG A 104 -11.64 8.85 -11.38
N PRO A 105 -11.23 8.71 -10.11
CA PRO A 105 -10.44 7.57 -9.67
C PRO A 105 -11.27 6.28 -9.67
N LEU A 106 -10.58 5.17 -9.88
CA LEU A 106 -11.11 3.81 -9.80
C LEU A 106 -10.53 3.15 -8.55
N MET A 107 -11.35 2.76 -7.58
CA MET A 107 -10.93 1.90 -6.48
C MET A 107 -11.25 0.44 -6.82
N LEU A 108 -10.21 -0.35 -7.04
CA LEU A 108 -10.30 -1.75 -7.41
C LEU A 108 -9.98 -2.64 -6.20
N ASN A 109 -10.80 -3.68 -5.98
CA ASN A 109 -10.62 -4.66 -4.90
C ASN A 109 -10.47 -4.04 -3.49
N SER A 110 -11.12 -2.90 -3.27
CA SER A 110 -11.08 -2.09 -2.03
C SER A 110 -9.69 -1.57 -1.59
N MET A 111 -8.64 -1.72 -2.40
CA MET A 111 -7.26 -1.36 -2.03
C MET A 111 -6.50 -0.63 -3.14
N ASP A 112 -6.64 -1.08 -4.39
CA ASP A 112 -5.85 -0.54 -5.50
C ASP A 112 -6.58 0.65 -6.13
N VAL A 113 -6.18 1.87 -5.77
CA VAL A 113 -6.72 3.09 -6.39
C VAL A 113 -5.93 3.46 -7.64
N TRP A 114 -6.63 3.71 -8.75
CA TRP A 114 -6.06 4.10 -10.04
C TRP A 114 -6.65 5.43 -10.52
N GLY A 115 -5.80 6.36 -10.93
CA GLY A 115 -6.18 7.71 -11.32
C GLY A 115 -5.72 8.04 -12.73
N PRO A 116 -6.40 8.94 -13.45
CA PRO A 116 -5.95 9.39 -14.76
C PRO A 116 -4.54 9.98 -14.71
N SER A 117 -3.66 9.55 -15.61
CA SER A 117 -2.29 10.05 -15.70
C SER A 117 -1.74 9.89 -17.12
N GLY A 118 -1.16 10.96 -17.67
CA GLY A 118 -0.46 10.91 -18.97
C GLY A 118 -1.30 10.45 -20.17
N GLY A 119 -2.64 10.55 -20.11
CA GLY A 119 -3.55 10.01 -21.14
C GLY A 119 -3.96 8.54 -20.94
N GLY A 120 -3.48 7.90 -19.87
CA GLY A 120 -3.93 6.60 -19.37
C GLY A 120 -4.32 6.66 -17.90
N TYR A 121 -4.04 5.57 -17.16
CA TYR A 121 -4.20 5.51 -15.71
C TYR A 121 -2.90 5.07 -15.05
N ALA A 122 -2.63 5.59 -13.86
CA ALA A 122 -1.55 5.15 -12.98
C ALA A 122 -2.11 4.71 -11.62
N ARG A 123 -1.44 3.79 -10.94
CA ARG A 123 -1.73 3.49 -9.52
C ARG A 123 -1.47 4.77 -8.73
N CYS A 124 -2.44 5.17 -7.93
CA CYS A 124 -2.35 6.36 -7.10
C CYS A 124 -1.38 6.11 -5.93
N ASP A 125 -0.83 7.19 -5.39
CA ASP A 125 0.02 7.09 -4.23
C ASP A 125 -0.82 6.72 -3.00
N GLU A 126 -0.33 5.80 -2.15
CA GLU A 126 -1.11 5.28 -1.02
C GLU A 126 -1.34 6.33 0.07
N GLN A 127 -0.61 7.46 0.04
CA GLN A 127 -0.69 8.54 1.02
C GLN A 127 -1.22 9.84 0.41
N LEU A 128 -0.77 10.19 -0.80
CA LEU A 128 -1.19 11.43 -1.48
C LEU A 128 -2.40 11.23 -2.41
N GLY A 129 -2.81 9.99 -2.65
CA GLY A 129 -3.87 9.67 -3.60
C GLY A 129 -3.46 9.95 -5.05
N CYS A 130 -4.45 10.26 -5.88
CA CYS A 130 -4.29 10.38 -7.33
C CYS A 130 -3.92 11.79 -7.80
N LEU A 131 -4.13 12.79 -6.94
CA LEU A 131 -3.89 14.22 -7.20
C LEU A 131 -3.05 14.77 -6.05
N PRO A 132 -1.74 14.43 -5.99
CA PRO A 132 -0.85 15.02 -5.00
C PRO A 132 -0.80 16.55 -5.15
N PRO A 133 -0.59 17.32 -4.06
CA PRO A 133 -0.48 18.78 -4.16
C PRO A 133 0.66 19.22 -5.08
N GLU A 134 0.43 20.26 -5.89
CA GLU A 134 1.48 20.88 -6.71
C GLU A 134 2.54 21.61 -5.87
N ASP A 135 2.15 22.11 -4.69
CA ASP A 135 3.07 22.71 -3.73
C ASP A 135 3.79 21.63 -2.93
N HIS A 136 5.11 21.48 -3.14
CA HIS A 136 5.95 20.53 -2.43
C HIS A 136 6.07 20.83 -0.91
N CYS A 137 5.79 22.07 -0.50
CA CYS A 137 5.73 22.48 0.90
C CYS A 137 4.38 22.16 1.57
N ALA A 138 3.39 21.64 0.83
CA ALA A 138 2.11 21.22 1.39
C ALA A 138 2.30 20.11 2.44
N GLU A 139 1.49 20.16 3.49
CA GLU A 139 1.60 19.26 4.65
C GLU A 139 1.57 17.77 4.26
N ALA A 140 0.80 17.39 3.24
CA ALA A 140 0.72 16.01 2.76
C ALA A 140 2.08 15.46 2.26
N TRP A 141 2.90 16.29 1.59
CA TRP A 141 4.24 15.89 1.16
C TRP A 141 5.19 15.73 2.35
N ILE A 142 5.09 16.61 3.34
CA ILE A 142 5.87 16.54 4.58
C ILE A 142 5.43 15.33 5.42
N ASP A 143 4.13 15.03 5.49
CA ASP A 143 3.55 13.84 6.11
C ASP A 143 4.12 12.57 5.50
N LYS A 144 4.03 12.43 4.17
CA LYS A 144 4.63 11.31 3.43
C LYS A 144 6.11 11.14 3.73
N THR A 145 6.85 12.25 3.72
CA THR A 145 8.30 12.26 3.98
C THR A 145 8.62 11.72 5.36
N VAL A 146 7.94 12.23 6.40
CA VAL A 146 8.17 11.81 7.78
C VAL A 146 7.61 10.41 8.05
N TYR A 147 6.56 9.97 7.34
CA TYR A 147 6.05 8.59 7.45
C TYR A 147 7.09 7.59 6.90
N GLY A 148 7.81 7.95 5.84
CA GLY A 148 8.93 7.18 5.31
C GLY A 148 10.17 7.15 6.22
N MET A 149 10.19 7.94 7.30
CA MET A 149 11.24 7.87 8.33
C MET A 149 10.89 6.82 9.37
N ASP A 150 11.92 6.19 9.95
CA ASP A 150 11.78 5.30 11.11
C ASP A 150 11.41 6.12 12.36
N VAL A 151 10.11 6.44 12.48
CA VAL A 151 9.49 7.21 13.56
C VAL A 151 8.09 6.66 13.89
N PRO A 152 7.59 6.81 15.13
CA PRO A 152 6.26 6.33 15.50
C PRO A 152 5.12 7.07 14.76
N VAL A 153 4.61 6.46 13.68
CA VAL A 153 3.55 7.01 12.79
C VAL A 153 2.30 7.54 13.51
N LYS A 154 1.98 7.04 14.71
CA LYS A 154 0.86 7.54 15.54
C LYS A 154 1.07 8.95 16.09
N ARG A 155 2.26 9.55 15.91
CA ARG A 155 2.63 10.90 16.36
C ARG A 155 3.37 11.70 15.29
N LEU A 156 3.08 11.43 14.02
CA LEU A 156 3.74 12.00 12.84
C LEU A 156 4.00 13.52 12.92
N HIS A 157 3.02 14.28 13.47
CA HIS A 157 3.10 15.73 13.65
C HIS A 157 3.84 16.15 14.93
N GLY A 158 3.84 15.32 15.98
CA GLY A 158 4.52 15.60 17.25
C GLY A 158 6.00 15.20 17.29
N VAL A 159 6.48 14.43 16.30
CA VAL A 159 7.89 14.05 16.15
C VAL A 159 8.68 15.00 15.24
N ARG A 160 8.06 16.06 14.72
CA ARG A 160 8.69 16.98 13.76
C ARG A 160 8.33 18.44 14.04
N ASP A 161 9.27 19.33 13.71
CA ASP A 161 9.04 20.76 13.53
C ASP A 161 9.51 21.17 12.13
N VAL A 162 8.63 21.77 11.33
CA VAL A 162 9.02 22.37 10.04
C VAL A 162 9.76 23.67 10.31
N ARG A 163 11.02 23.77 9.87
CA ARG A 163 11.86 24.96 10.12
C ARG A 163 11.89 25.91 8.93
N GLY A 164 11.74 25.37 7.72
CA GLY A 164 11.58 26.14 6.49
C GLY A 164 11.39 25.22 5.29
N CYS A 165 10.68 25.72 4.28
CA CYS A 165 10.52 25.10 2.98
C CYS A 165 10.44 26.20 1.92
N ASP A 166 11.04 26.00 0.75
CA ASP A 166 10.97 26.96 -0.38
C ASP A 166 10.53 26.35 -1.72
N GLY A 167 10.12 25.07 -1.70
CA GLY A 167 9.65 24.31 -2.86
C GLY A 167 10.69 23.33 -3.39
N ASP A 168 11.98 23.69 -3.31
CA ASP A 168 13.10 22.82 -3.75
C ASP A 168 13.88 22.24 -2.56
N TRP A 169 13.80 22.89 -1.40
CA TRP A 169 14.50 22.53 -0.17
C TRP A 169 13.57 22.55 1.03
N LEU A 170 13.77 21.60 1.95
CA LEU A 170 13.00 21.45 3.18
C LEU A 170 13.93 21.18 4.37
N VAL A 171 13.64 21.82 5.50
CA VAL A 171 14.36 21.64 6.77
C VAL A 171 13.36 21.21 7.85
N LEU A 172 13.57 20.03 8.41
CA LEU A 172 12.81 19.50 9.53
C LEU A 172 13.73 19.30 10.73
N ASP A 173 13.30 19.72 11.92
CA ASP A 173 13.87 19.20 13.17
C ASP A 173 13.02 17.99 13.59
N ILE A 174 13.64 16.83 13.79
CA ILE A 174 12.96 15.56 14.06
C ILE A 174 13.35 15.05 15.45
N ASP A 175 12.40 14.96 16.37
CA ASP A 175 12.57 14.30 17.67
C ASP A 175 11.82 12.97 17.71
N ARG A 176 12.57 11.87 17.53
CA ARG A 176 12.02 10.51 17.61
C ARG A 176 11.46 10.20 19.00
N SER A 177 12.03 10.77 20.07
CA SER A 177 11.63 10.48 21.45
C SER A 177 10.25 11.03 21.81
N ALA A 178 9.76 12.05 21.10
CA ALA A 178 8.38 12.51 21.18
C ALA A 178 7.36 11.43 20.74
N GLY A 179 7.81 10.46 19.96
CA GLY A 179 7.06 9.27 19.54
C GLY A 179 6.70 8.34 20.69
N ASP A 180 7.57 8.24 21.70
CA ASP A 180 7.50 7.26 22.80
C ASP A 180 6.62 7.73 23.97
N CYS A 181 6.23 9.00 23.99
CA CYS A 181 5.36 9.55 25.02
C CYS A 181 3.96 8.90 25.01
N PRO A 182 3.21 8.93 26.14
CA PRO A 182 1.77 8.65 26.16
C PRO A 182 0.94 9.83 25.61
N PRO A 183 -0.35 9.65 25.28
CA PRO A 183 -1.26 10.76 24.97
C PRO A 183 -1.43 11.68 26.19
N ALA A 184 -1.76 12.97 25.97
CA ALA A 184 -1.85 13.97 27.03
C ALA A 184 -3.04 13.79 28.01
N GLU A 185 -3.89 12.78 27.79
CA GLU A 185 -5.02 12.40 28.66
C GLU A 185 -4.52 11.85 30.01
N GLY A 186 -4.26 12.76 30.96
CA GLY A 186 -3.97 12.43 32.36
C GLY A 186 -2.58 11.83 32.65
N ALA A 187 -1.68 11.78 31.66
CA ALA A 187 -0.33 11.27 31.84
C ALA A 187 0.62 12.29 32.52
N SER A 188 1.66 11.77 33.18
CA SER A 188 2.84 12.56 33.57
C SER A 188 3.36 13.37 32.38
N PRO A 189 3.91 14.59 32.57
CA PRO A 189 4.68 15.25 31.53
C PRO A 189 5.77 14.30 31.08
N CYS A 190 5.67 13.86 29.83
CA CYS A 190 6.71 13.11 29.16
C CYS A 190 7.70 14.11 28.59
N THR A 191 8.92 14.11 29.12
CA THR A 191 10.00 14.94 28.60
C THR A 191 10.55 14.31 27.33
N ALA A 192 9.81 14.48 26.23
CA ALA A 192 10.43 14.53 24.91
C ALA A 192 11.40 15.72 24.87
N GLY A 193 12.42 15.65 24.02
CA GLY A 193 13.46 16.67 23.91
C GLY A 193 14.82 16.20 24.42
N GLY A 194 15.85 16.46 23.62
CA GLY A 194 17.25 16.09 23.89
C GLY A 194 17.86 15.12 22.87
N GLN A 195 17.07 14.56 21.94
CA GLN A 195 17.57 13.76 20.82
C GLN A 195 17.18 14.27 19.43
N ALA A 196 16.56 15.45 19.36
CA ALA A 196 16.20 16.11 18.13
C ALA A 196 17.39 16.18 17.15
N SER A 197 17.11 15.96 15.88
CA SER A 197 18.09 16.06 14.80
C SER A 197 17.48 16.84 13.65
N ARG A 198 18.19 17.86 13.17
CA ARG A 198 17.85 18.58 11.95
C ARG A 198 18.14 17.67 10.76
N VAL A 199 17.20 17.56 9.83
CA VAL A 199 17.33 16.81 8.58
C VAL A 199 17.02 17.76 7.43
N PHE A 200 17.89 17.74 6.43
CA PHE A 200 17.79 18.59 5.26
C PHE A 200 17.42 17.73 4.05
N PHE A 201 16.43 18.19 3.29
CA PHE A 201 15.87 17.49 2.13
C PHE A 201 15.97 18.35 0.88
N GLU A 202 16.17 17.67 -0.25
CA GLU A 202 16.19 18.18 -1.62
C GLU A 202 14.97 17.59 -2.35
N TRP A 203 14.25 18.40 -3.11
CA TRP A 203 13.15 17.92 -3.95
C TRP A 203 13.66 17.32 -5.26
N ARG A 204 13.10 16.16 -5.66
CA ARG A 204 13.34 15.53 -6.96
C ARG A 204 12.05 14.98 -7.58
N ASP A 205 11.76 13.71 -7.31
CA ASP A 205 10.50 13.00 -7.52
C ASP A 205 9.71 12.83 -6.19
N GLY A 206 10.15 13.58 -5.18
CA GLY A 206 9.74 13.57 -3.78
C GLY A 206 10.84 14.21 -2.93
N TRP A 207 10.61 14.34 -1.63
CA TRP A 207 11.64 14.82 -0.69
C TRP A 207 12.68 13.73 -0.41
N SER A 208 13.95 14.02 -0.73
CA SER A 208 15.08 13.13 -0.48
C SER A 208 16.04 13.76 0.54
N SER A 209 16.32 13.07 1.65
CA SER A 209 17.26 13.59 2.66
C SER A 209 18.69 13.48 2.16
N PHE A 210 19.46 14.56 2.31
CA PHE A 210 20.86 14.62 1.88
C PHE A 210 21.85 14.90 3.03
N ALA A 211 21.39 15.50 4.13
CA ALA A 211 22.22 15.78 5.30
C ALA A 211 21.39 15.71 6.60
N GLY A 212 22.08 15.51 7.72
CA GLY A 212 21.51 15.58 9.06
C GLY A 212 22.50 16.19 10.05
N SER A 213 21.99 16.93 11.05
CA SER A 213 22.80 17.71 11.99
C SER A 213 22.20 17.76 13.39
N ARG A 214 23.05 18.10 14.37
CA ARG A 214 22.66 18.54 15.72
C ARG A 214 23.28 19.91 16.06
N GLN A 215 23.78 20.62 15.07
CA GLN A 215 24.43 21.92 15.21
C GLN A 215 23.48 23.05 14.82
N ALA A 216 23.84 24.27 15.23
CA ALA A 216 23.18 25.48 14.73
C ALA A 216 23.61 25.80 13.29
N GLY A 217 22.79 26.54 12.56
CA GLY A 217 23.12 27.02 11.23
C GLY A 217 23.06 25.96 10.12
N CYS A 218 23.83 26.20 9.06
CA CYS A 218 23.78 25.48 7.78
C CYS A 218 25.03 24.63 7.46
N ALA A 219 26.03 24.58 8.34
CA ALA A 219 27.36 24.08 7.99
C ALA A 219 27.35 22.65 7.42
N ASP A 220 26.62 21.73 8.04
CA ASP A 220 26.53 20.34 7.59
C ASP A 220 25.73 20.19 6.28
N ALA A 221 24.76 21.07 6.02
CA ALA A 221 24.03 21.10 4.77
C ALA A 221 24.94 21.60 3.62
N HIS A 222 25.63 22.73 3.82
CA HIS A 222 26.56 23.29 2.83
C HIS A 222 27.77 22.41 2.54
N ALA A 223 28.18 21.55 3.48
CA ALA A 223 29.23 20.55 3.24
C ALA A 223 28.83 19.48 2.21
N VAL A 224 27.52 19.24 2.00
CA VAL A 224 26.98 18.21 1.09
C VAL A 224 26.26 18.80 -0.13
N ARG A 225 25.67 20.01 0.03
CA ARG A 225 25.00 20.83 -0.99
C ARG A 225 25.39 22.30 -0.80
N PRO A 226 26.51 22.77 -1.38
CA PRO A 226 26.91 24.18 -1.34
C PRO A 226 25.85 25.16 -1.89
N GLU A 227 24.97 24.67 -2.77
CA GLU A 227 23.82 25.39 -3.35
C GLU A 227 22.64 25.57 -2.38
N PHE A 228 22.65 24.91 -1.22
CA PHE A 228 21.54 24.97 -0.26
C PHE A 228 21.21 26.41 0.19
N PRO A 229 19.93 26.84 0.21
CA PRO A 229 19.55 28.20 0.58
C PRO A 229 19.86 28.53 2.05
N ALA A 230 20.90 29.33 2.28
CA ALA A 230 21.32 29.72 3.64
C ALA A 230 20.19 30.36 4.47
N ALA A 231 19.22 31.00 3.83
CA ALA A 231 18.05 31.60 4.49
C ALA A 231 17.21 30.60 5.30
N LEU A 232 17.20 29.31 4.91
CA LEU A 232 16.41 28.27 5.58
C LEU A 232 17.01 27.79 6.91
N CYS A 233 18.30 28.07 7.19
CA CYS A 233 18.95 27.61 8.42
C CYS A 233 19.90 28.59 9.12
N ALA A 234 20.31 29.72 8.51
CA ALA A 234 21.35 30.58 9.07
C ALA A 234 20.99 31.21 10.44
N SER A 235 19.70 31.42 10.71
CA SER A 235 19.18 31.93 11.99
C SER A 235 18.78 30.82 12.98
N LEU A 236 18.82 29.55 12.58
CA LEU A 236 18.38 28.45 13.43
C LEU A 236 19.46 28.06 14.43
N GLY A 237 19.06 27.97 15.71
CA GLY A 237 19.86 27.33 16.75
C GLY A 237 20.04 25.83 16.51
N ALA A 238 20.75 25.16 17.41
CA ALA A 238 20.72 23.70 17.47
C ALA A 238 19.27 23.21 17.69
N PRO A 239 18.89 22.05 17.13
CA PRO A 239 17.59 21.42 17.36
C PRO A 239 17.44 20.91 18.82
#